data_AF-A0A821W451-F1
#
_entry.id   AF-A0A821W451-F1
#
_cell.length_a   1.000
_cell.length_b   1.000
_cell.length_c   1.000
_cell.angle_alpha   90.00
_cell.angle_beta   90.00
_cell.angle_gamma   90.00
#
_symmetry.space_group_name_H-M   'P 1'
#
loop_
_entity.id
_entity.type
_entity.pdbx_description
1 polymer ?
#
loop_
_entity_poly.entity_id
_entity_poly.type
_entity_poly.pdbx_seq_one_letter_code
_entity_poly.pdbx_strand_id
1 'polypeptide(L)'
;MIDARRAWFGANSFFAWALPQADQITLINTLREKNVRVIRIFLATIDDGQAGSRAIAAKTVTSLHDRYSLGCYAYKADSYVSKYGIPTVSGCSPPNDASKFYSNEQAKTDFTNRLRYLLDHVNPHFGQRWGSLSRVIFSFQIENESQGHMSTFNVRWMCDINIRIRSLVNNGVLLSTSGDVDYGLSLRLENFQCSAIDLISLHDYTMDGDYSRRKFQEAIRLAQQYAKRV
;
A
#
# COMPACT_ATOMS: atom_id res chain seq x y z
N MET A 1 -15.82 2.64 -22.81
CA MET A 1 -16.78 2.96 -21.73
C MET A 1 -16.35 2.24 -20.47
N ILE A 2 -16.34 2.91 -19.32
CA ILE A 2 -16.15 2.27 -18.01
C ILE A 2 -17.44 1.51 -17.72
N ASP A 3 -17.36 0.20 -17.46
CA ASP A 3 -18.51 -0.57 -16.99
C ASP A 3 -18.82 -0.12 -15.56
N ALA A 4 -19.83 0.76 -15.40
CA ALA A 4 -20.22 1.31 -14.10
C ALA A 4 -20.60 0.21 -13.08
N ARG A 5 -20.92 -1.01 -13.54
CA ARG A 5 -21.17 -2.18 -12.68
C ARG A 5 -19.91 -2.72 -11.99
N ARG A 6 -18.72 -2.31 -12.45
CA ARG A 6 -17.42 -2.69 -11.86
C ARG A 6 -16.77 -1.54 -11.06
N ALA A 7 -17.38 -0.36 -11.06
CA ALA A 7 -16.95 0.77 -10.26
C ALA A 7 -17.51 0.65 -8.84
N TRP A 8 -16.71 1.02 -7.84
CA TRP A 8 -17.10 1.02 -6.45
C TRP A 8 -16.47 2.21 -5.72
N PHE A 9 -17.09 2.61 -4.61
CA PHE A 9 -16.53 3.61 -3.70
C PHE A 9 -15.84 2.93 -2.53
N GLY A 10 -14.68 3.45 -2.16
CA GLY A 10 -13.86 2.97 -1.06
C GLY A 10 -13.62 4.03 0.00
N ALA A 11 -13.02 3.62 1.11
CA ALA A 11 -12.52 4.51 2.15
C ALA A 11 -11.10 4.10 2.57
N ASN A 12 -10.40 4.99 3.25
CA ASN A 12 -9.11 4.72 3.89
C ASN A 12 -9.23 4.85 5.41
N SER A 13 -8.63 3.95 6.15
CA SER A 13 -8.40 4.11 7.59
C SER A 13 -7.12 3.40 8.00
N PHE A 14 -6.10 4.16 8.39
CA PHE A 14 -4.80 3.61 8.81
C PHE A 14 -4.81 2.97 10.20
N PHE A 15 -5.93 3.08 10.94
CA PHE A 15 -6.07 2.59 12.31
C PHE A 15 -7.27 1.65 12.52
N ALA A 16 -8.06 1.35 11.49
CA ALA A 16 -9.24 0.46 11.61
C ALA A 16 -8.89 -0.89 12.23
N TRP A 17 -7.73 -1.44 11.88
CA TRP A 17 -7.18 -2.63 12.48
C TRP A 17 -6.99 -2.47 13.99
N ALA A 18 -6.39 -1.37 14.37
CA ALA A 18 -6.20 -1.09 15.75
C ALA A 18 -7.50 -0.68 16.46
N LEU A 19 -8.71 -0.71 15.94
CA LEU A 19 -9.87 -0.31 16.77
C LEU A 19 -10.27 -1.40 17.78
N PRO A 20 -10.92 -1.07 18.91
CA PRO A 20 -11.60 -2.05 19.73
C PRO A 20 -12.63 -2.81 18.90
N GLN A 21 -12.88 -4.08 19.20
CA GLN A 21 -13.76 -4.92 18.37
C GLN A 21 -15.14 -4.29 18.13
N ALA A 22 -15.73 -3.65 19.15
CA ALA A 22 -17.01 -2.94 19.00
C ALA A 22 -16.93 -1.76 18.02
N ASP A 23 -15.81 -1.02 18.02
CA ASP A 23 -15.57 0.10 17.12
C ASP A 23 -15.24 -0.39 15.70
N GLN A 24 -14.53 -1.52 15.55
CA GLN A 24 -14.34 -2.19 14.26
C GLN A 24 -15.68 -2.59 13.63
N ILE A 25 -16.57 -3.22 14.42
CA ILE A 25 -17.91 -3.62 13.98
C ILE A 25 -18.72 -2.39 13.56
N THR A 26 -18.67 -1.32 14.36
CA THR A 26 -19.37 -0.06 14.07
C THR A 26 -18.87 0.56 12.77
N LEU A 27 -17.55 0.63 12.57
CA LEU A 27 -16.94 1.13 11.34
C LEU A 27 -17.39 0.31 10.13
N ILE A 28 -17.28 -1.02 10.18
CA ILE A 28 -17.65 -1.90 9.06
C ILE A 28 -19.15 -1.78 8.74
N ASN A 29 -20.02 -1.74 9.74
CA ASN A 29 -21.45 -1.57 9.55
C ASN A 29 -21.77 -0.21 8.91
N THR A 30 -21.12 0.86 9.39
CA THR A 30 -21.30 2.21 8.83
C THR A 30 -20.86 2.26 7.36
N LEU A 31 -19.70 1.69 7.03
CA LEU A 31 -19.21 1.63 5.64
C LEU A 31 -20.20 0.85 4.75
N ARG A 32 -20.71 -0.28 5.23
CA ARG A 32 -21.73 -1.07 4.53
C ARG A 32 -23.00 -0.27 4.29
N GLU A 33 -23.52 0.41 5.31
CA GLU A 33 -24.73 1.26 5.22
C GLU A 33 -24.56 2.42 4.23
N LYS A 34 -23.33 2.93 4.09
CA LYS A 34 -22.97 3.97 3.11
C LYS A 34 -22.57 3.42 1.74
N ASN A 35 -22.77 2.13 1.48
CA ASN A 35 -22.43 1.46 0.22
C ASN A 35 -20.94 1.56 -0.15
N VAL A 36 -20.06 1.71 0.84
CA VAL A 36 -18.60 1.61 0.67
C VAL A 36 -18.24 0.14 0.59
N ARG A 37 -17.55 -0.26 -0.48
CA ARG A 37 -17.29 -1.68 -0.80
C ARG A 37 -15.91 -2.17 -0.38
N VAL A 38 -14.94 -1.26 -0.29
CA VAL A 38 -13.56 -1.57 0.07
C VAL A 38 -13.07 -0.54 1.07
N ILE A 39 -12.42 -0.99 2.13
CA ILE A 39 -11.63 -0.15 3.03
C ILE A 39 -10.16 -0.45 2.79
N ARG A 40 -9.31 0.57 2.61
CA ARG A 40 -7.85 0.44 2.61
C ARG A 40 -7.32 0.78 4.00
N ILE A 41 -6.37 -0.01 4.48
CA ILE A 41 -5.73 0.22 5.77
C ILE A 41 -4.23 -0.05 5.74
N PHE A 42 -3.61 0.01 6.92
CA PHE A 42 -2.17 -0.22 7.11
C PHE A 42 -1.94 -1.43 8.02
N LEU A 43 -0.95 -2.25 7.68
CA LEU A 43 -0.36 -3.19 8.63
C LEU A 43 0.95 -2.62 9.17
N ALA A 44 0.78 -1.52 9.90
CA ALA A 44 1.84 -0.79 10.56
C ALA A 44 1.67 -0.88 12.07
N THR A 45 2.58 -0.30 12.83
CA THR A 45 2.36 0.05 14.23
C THR A 45 1.77 1.45 14.30
N ILE A 46 0.79 1.65 15.18
CA ILE A 46 0.30 2.99 15.54
C ILE A 46 0.29 3.11 17.06
N ASP A 47 0.43 4.33 17.58
CA ASP A 47 0.25 4.60 19.00
C ASP A 47 -1.25 4.75 19.35
N ASP A 48 -1.57 4.67 20.64
CA ASP A 48 -2.92 4.86 21.17
C ASP A 48 -3.46 6.28 20.87
N GLY A 49 -4.77 6.41 20.71
CA GLY A 49 -5.43 7.70 20.48
C GLY A 49 -5.30 8.27 19.06
N GLN A 50 -4.64 7.56 18.13
CA GLN A 50 -4.31 8.14 16.83
C GLN A 50 -5.56 8.50 16.01
N ALA A 51 -5.55 9.71 15.41
CA ALA A 51 -6.68 10.32 14.69
C ALA A 51 -7.99 10.41 15.51
N GLY A 52 -7.90 10.57 16.83
CA GLY A 52 -9.06 10.67 17.72
C GLY A 52 -9.81 9.34 17.90
N SER A 53 -9.16 8.22 17.57
CA SER A 53 -9.73 6.88 17.69
C SER A 53 -9.35 6.19 19.00
N ARG A 54 -10.08 5.14 19.39
CA ARG A 54 -9.79 4.34 20.61
C ARG A 54 -8.80 3.21 20.37
N ALA A 55 -7.83 3.42 19.49
CA ALA A 55 -7.13 2.31 18.85
C ALA A 55 -6.29 1.40 19.79
N ILE A 56 -6.69 0.12 19.93
CA ILE A 56 -5.94 -1.09 20.33
C ILE A 56 -5.50 -2.00 19.13
N ALA A 57 -4.20 -2.18 18.89
CA ALA A 57 -3.60 -2.89 17.72
C ALA A 57 -4.23 -4.26 17.21
N ALA A 58 -4.73 -4.41 15.95
CA ALA A 58 -4.81 -5.69 15.11
C ALA A 58 -5.52 -5.69 13.67
N LYS A 59 -4.92 -6.26 12.60
CA LYS A 59 -4.90 -6.08 11.07
C LYS A 59 -6.16 -6.18 10.07
N THR A 60 -6.13 -5.47 8.90
CA THR A 60 -7.05 -5.20 7.68
C THR A 60 -6.52 -5.23 6.18
N VAL A 61 -7.20 -4.68 5.12
CA VAL A 61 -6.64 -4.43 3.73
C VAL A 61 -5.33 -3.68 3.78
N THR A 62 -4.29 -4.30 3.29
CA THR A 62 -2.98 -4.05 3.85
C THR A 62 -2.10 -3.27 2.89
N SER A 63 -1.75 -2.03 3.24
CA SER A 63 -0.38 -1.57 2.98
C SER A 63 0.55 -2.34 3.90
N LEU A 64 1.37 -3.22 3.33
CA LEU A 64 2.26 -4.13 4.06
C LEU A 64 3.36 -3.34 4.78
N HIS A 65 3.60 -2.11 4.35
CA HIS A 65 4.60 -1.21 4.89
C HIS A 65 4.24 0.25 4.62
N ASP A 66 4.91 1.18 5.27
CA ASP A 66 4.75 2.62 5.02
C ASP A 66 6.13 3.24 4.75
N ARG A 67 6.28 3.94 3.62
CA ARG A 67 7.54 4.62 3.25
C ARG A 67 8.07 5.49 4.37
N TYR A 68 7.16 6.15 5.10
CA TYR A 68 7.53 7.11 6.14
C TYR A 68 8.16 6.42 7.36
N SER A 69 7.97 5.12 7.56
CA SER A 69 8.69 4.31 8.57
C SER A 69 10.19 4.22 8.31
N LEU A 70 10.64 4.48 7.07
CA LEU A 70 12.06 4.50 6.68
C LEU A 70 12.71 5.87 6.92
N GLY A 71 12.14 6.73 7.77
CA GLY A 71 12.94 7.73 8.46
C GLY A 71 12.14 8.77 9.22
N CYS A 72 12.49 10.04 9.08
CA CYS A 72 12.15 11.06 10.08
C CYS A 72 10.67 11.47 10.16
N TYR A 73 9.84 11.09 9.18
CA TYR A 73 8.40 11.40 9.16
C TYR A 73 7.57 10.43 10.01
N ALA A 74 8.09 9.22 10.25
CA ALA A 74 7.46 8.34 11.20
C ALA A 74 7.75 8.79 12.62
N TYR A 75 6.72 8.76 13.45
CA TYR A 75 6.85 8.94 14.89
C TYR A 75 7.86 7.93 15.50
N LYS A 76 8.00 6.75 14.89
CA LYS A 76 9.06 5.76 15.16
C LYS A 76 9.62 5.20 13.86
N ALA A 77 10.91 5.41 13.61
CA ALA A 77 11.66 4.72 12.58
C ALA A 77 11.65 3.21 12.82
N ASP A 78 11.51 2.41 11.76
CA ASP A 78 11.51 0.97 11.90
C ASP A 78 12.92 0.35 11.91
N SER A 79 13.00 -0.98 12.02
CA SER A 79 14.27 -1.69 12.14
C SER A 79 15.15 -1.65 10.88
N TYR A 80 14.60 -1.31 9.70
CA TYR A 80 15.40 -1.15 8.50
C TYR A 80 16.28 0.09 8.56
N VAL A 81 15.81 1.14 9.26
CA VAL A 81 16.57 2.38 9.44
C VAL A 81 17.90 2.12 10.14
N SER A 82 17.87 1.45 11.30
CA SER A 82 19.08 1.12 12.04
C SER A 82 19.94 0.09 11.29
N LYS A 83 19.32 -0.94 10.70
CA LYS A 83 20.02 -2.03 10.01
C LYS A 83 20.83 -1.56 8.80
N TYR A 84 20.29 -0.64 7.99
CA TYR A 84 20.95 -0.15 6.78
C TYR A 84 21.55 1.25 6.92
N GLY A 85 21.49 1.85 8.11
CA GLY A 85 21.99 3.20 8.36
C GLY A 85 21.31 4.23 7.46
N ILE A 86 19.98 4.23 7.45
CA ILE A 86 19.16 5.22 6.75
C ILE A 86 19.15 6.52 7.56
N PRO A 87 19.46 7.68 6.97
CA PRO A 87 19.49 8.95 7.70
C PRO A 87 18.11 9.38 8.19
N THR A 88 18.00 9.72 9.48
CA THR A 88 16.81 10.31 10.09
C THR A 88 17.14 11.71 10.61
N VAL A 89 17.22 12.69 9.71
CA VAL A 89 17.51 14.09 10.12
C VAL A 89 16.30 14.74 10.79
N SER A 90 16.55 15.59 11.78
CA SER A 90 15.51 16.36 12.47
C SER A 90 14.81 17.32 11.48
N GLY A 91 13.48 17.40 11.55
CA GLY A 91 12.68 18.30 10.71
C GLY A 91 12.53 17.87 9.23
N CYS A 92 13.08 16.71 8.85
CA CYS A 92 12.96 16.14 7.50
C CYS A 92 13.37 17.08 6.35
N SER A 93 14.43 17.86 6.57
CA SER A 93 15.00 18.76 5.57
C SER A 93 16.51 18.53 5.47
N PRO A 94 17.10 18.20 4.29
CA PRO A 94 16.49 17.85 2.99
C PRO A 94 15.77 16.48 3.03
N PRO A 95 15.00 16.08 1.99
CA PRO A 95 14.18 14.86 2.03
C PRO A 95 14.98 13.64 2.48
N ASN A 96 14.35 12.85 3.36
CA ASN A 96 14.90 11.61 3.87
C ASN A 96 15.31 10.66 2.73
N ASP A 97 16.62 10.49 2.54
CA ASP A 97 17.17 9.56 1.57
C ASP A 97 17.18 8.12 2.11
N ALA A 98 16.15 7.35 1.73
CA ALA A 98 16.08 5.91 2.01
C ALA A 98 16.59 5.04 0.85
N SER A 99 17.42 5.57 -0.05
CA SER A 99 17.97 4.83 -1.20
C SER A 99 18.64 3.52 -0.80
N LYS A 100 19.25 3.48 0.39
CA LYS A 100 19.84 2.24 0.94
C LYS A 100 18.83 1.12 1.13
N PHE A 101 17.56 1.40 1.44
CA PHE A 101 16.51 0.38 1.49
C PHE A 101 16.09 -0.08 0.09
N TYR A 102 15.97 0.86 -0.85
CA TYR A 102 15.45 0.59 -2.19
C TYR A 102 16.47 -0.03 -3.15
N SER A 103 17.76 0.19 -2.94
CA SER A 103 18.82 -0.25 -3.84
C SER A 103 19.64 -1.43 -3.30
N ASN A 104 19.56 -1.74 -2.01
CA ASN A 104 20.30 -2.84 -1.41
C ASN A 104 19.56 -4.18 -1.56
N GLU A 105 20.20 -5.18 -2.17
CA GLU A 105 19.61 -6.51 -2.38
C GLU A 105 19.29 -7.26 -1.07
N GLN A 106 20.07 -7.05 -0.02
CA GLN A 106 19.76 -7.60 1.30
C GLN A 106 18.52 -6.93 1.90
N ALA A 107 18.35 -5.61 1.71
CA ALA A 107 17.13 -4.90 2.12
C ALA A 107 15.89 -5.42 1.40
N LYS A 108 15.95 -5.58 0.07
CA LYS A 108 14.88 -6.22 -0.70
C LYS A 108 14.57 -7.63 -0.20
N THR A 109 15.59 -8.40 0.16
CA THR A 109 15.44 -9.77 0.67
C THR A 109 14.78 -9.81 2.04
N ASP A 110 15.23 -8.99 2.98
CA ASP A 110 14.67 -8.93 4.33
C ASP A 110 13.23 -8.40 4.31
N PHE A 111 12.97 -7.41 3.46
CA PHE A 111 11.62 -6.91 3.23
C PHE A 111 10.72 -8.00 2.62
N THR A 112 11.19 -8.69 1.58
CA THR A 112 10.47 -9.81 0.98
C THR A 112 10.15 -10.88 2.03
N ASN A 113 11.10 -11.26 2.89
CA ASN A 113 10.88 -12.28 3.93
C ASN A 113 9.78 -11.87 4.92
N ARG A 114 9.73 -10.58 5.30
CA ARG A 114 8.61 -10.03 6.08
C ARG A 114 7.28 -10.16 5.34
N LEU A 115 7.25 -9.85 4.03
CA LEU A 115 6.03 -10.01 3.23
C LEU A 115 5.61 -11.47 3.13
N ARG A 116 6.57 -12.41 2.95
CA ARG A 116 6.28 -13.85 2.93
C ARG A 116 5.61 -14.29 4.22
N TYR A 117 6.19 -13.92 5.37
CA TYR A 117 5.59 -14.22 6.68
C TYR A 117 4.13 -13.75 6.80
N LEU A 118 3.83 -12.54 6.33
CA LEU A 118 2.47 -11.99 6.36
C LEU A 118 1.52 -12.71 5.39
N LEU A 119 1.97 -12.99 4.18
CA LEU A 119 1.16 -13.64 3.15
C LEU A 119 0.93 -15.13 3.44
N ASP A 120 1.90 -15.78 4.10
CA ASP A 120 1.85 -17.18 4.56
C ASP A 120 1.02 -17.37 5.83
N HIS A 121 0.66 -16.30 6.53
CA HIS A 121 -0.15 -16.41 7.73
C HIS A 121 -1.54 -17.00 7.41
N VAL A 122 -1.86 -18.12 8.07
CA VAL A 122 -3.19 -18.74 8.01
C VAL A 122 -4.11 -18.03 8.98
N ASN A 123 -5.15 -17.39 8.45
CA ASN A 123 -6.13 -16.72 9.29
C ASN A 123 -6.92 -17.77 10.11
N PRO A 124 -6.96 -17.69 11.45
CA PRO A 124 -7.61 -18.70 12.29
C PRO A 124 -9.13 -18.74 12.13
N HIS A 125 -9.77 -17.66 11.67
CA HIS A 125 -11.22 -17.61 11.45
C HIS A 125 -11.64 -18.18 10.09
N PHE A 126 -10.76 -18.14 9.09
CA PHE A 126 -11.06 -18.61 7.73
C PHE A 126 -10.36 -19.91 7.36
N GLY A 127 -9.36 -20.34 8.12
CA GLY A 127 -8.54 -21.51 7.78
C GLY A 127 -7.77 -21.36 6.46
N GLN A 128 -7.58 -20.12 6.00
CA GLN A 128 -6.95 -19.80 4.71
C GLN A 128 -5.78 -18.85 4.90
N ARG A 129 -4.75 -19.06 4.08
CA ARG A 129 -3.59 -18.17 3.97
C ARG A 129 -4.03 -16.80 3.48
N TRP A 130 -3.48 -15.74 4.04
CA TRP A 130 -3.80 -14.36 3.66
C TRP A 130 -3.59 -14.11 2.17
N GLY A 131 -2.48 -14.60 1.61
CA GLY A 131 -2.19 -14.50 0.18
C GLY A 131 -3.24 -15.11 -0.76
N SER A 132 -4.14 -15.95 -0.25
CA SER A 132 -5.20 -16.61 -1.04
C SER A 132 -6.63 -16.32 -0.54
N LEU A 133 -6.79 -15.41 0.42
CA LEU A 133 -8.06 -15.12 1.10
C LEU A 133 -8.88 -14.04 0.36
N SER A 134 -9.23 -14.31 -0.91
CA SER A 134 -9.97 -13.37 -1.76
C SER A 134 -11.39 -13.05 -1.31
N ARG A 135 -11.93 -13.84 -0.36
CA ARG A 135 -13.24 -13.56 0.26
C ARG A 135 -13.29 -12.22 0.98
N VAL A 136 -12.17 -11.79 1.57
CA VAL A 136 -12.10 -10.54 2.37
C VAL A 136 -10.90 -9.67 2.01
N ILE A 137 -9.95 -10.16 1.21
CA ILE A 137 -8.79 -9.39 0.76
C ILE A 137 -8.88 -9.14 -0.74
N PHE A 138 -9.03 -7.87 -1.11
CA PHE A 138 -9.07 -7.43 -2.50
C PHE A 138 -7.67 -7.38 -3.13
N SER A 139 -6.72 -6.74 -2.46
CA SER A 139 -5.35 -6.56 -2.94
C SER A 139 -4.35 -6.39 -1.79
N PHE A 140 -3.11 -6.82 -2.02
CA PHE A 140 -1.97 -6.42 -1.20
C PHE A 140 -1.21 -5.26 -1.84
N GLN A 141 -0.86 -4.29 -1.00
CA GLN A 141 -0.11 -3.10 -1.33
C GLN A 141 1.27 -3.23 -0.69
N ILE A 142 2.33 -3.19 -1.52
CA ILE A 142 3.70 -3.46 -1.08
C ILE A 142 4.15 -2.45 -0.02
N GLU A 143 3.96 -1.17 -0.30
CA GLU A 143 4.40 -0.07 0.55
C GLU A 143 3.65 1.20 0.17
N ASN A 144 3.02 1.84 1.15
CA ASN A 144 2.37 3.13 0.98
C ASN A 144 3.39 4.17 0.52
N GLU A 145 3.09 4.85 -0.59
CA GLU A 145 3.87 5.98 -1.10
C GLU A 145 5.35 5.69 -1.29
N SER A 146 5.64 4.52 -1.86
CA SER A 146 7.00 4.04 -2.06
C SER A 146 7.90 5.08 -2.71
N GLN A 147 9.09 5.25 -2.14
CA GLN A 147 10.09 6.21 -2.60
C GLN A 147 9.62 7.68 -2.66
N GLY A 148 8.50 8.03 -2.03
CA GLY A 148 7.99 9.40 -1.95
C GLY A 148 9.04 10.41 -1.44
N HIS A 149 9.03 11.59 -2.05
CA HIS A 149 9.92 12.73 -1.75
C HIS A 149 11.43 12.46 -1.90
N MET A 150 11.86 11.32 -2.44
CA MET A 150 13.28 11.05 -2.70
C MET A 150 13.76 11.79 -3.95
N SER A 151 15.05 12.14 -3.99
CA SER A 151 15.69 12.75 -5.17
C SER A 151 16.08 11.72 -6.23
N THR A 152 16.30 10.47 -5.82
CA THR A 152 16.72 9.36 -6.68
C THR A 152 15.82 8.16 -6.45
N PHE A 153 15.38 7.52 -7.52
CA PHE A 153 14.43 6.40 -7.46
C PHE A 153 15.03 5.14 -8.09
N ASN A 154 14.84 4.01 -7.43
CA ASN A 154 14.98 2.72 -8.06
C ASN A 154 13.65 2.34 -8.74
N VAL A 155 13.57 2.61 -10.05
CA VAL A 155 12.37 2.34 -10.87
C VAL A 155 12.01 0.85 -10.95
N ARG A 156 12.96 -0.06 -10.67
CA ARG A 156 12.71 -1.51 -10.69
C ARG A 156 12.20 -2.04 -9.36
N TRP A 157 12.40 -1.34 -8.24
CA TRP A 157 12.13 -1.87 -6.91
C TRP A 157 10.70 -2.38 -6.74
N MET A 158 9.70 -1.61 -7.19
CA MET A 158 8.30 -2.01 -7.09
C MET A 158 8.03 -3.33 -7.83
N CYS A 159 8.57 -3.48 -9.04
CA CYS A 159 8.40 -4.72 -9.81
C CYS A 159 9.20 -5.88 -9.21
N ASP A 160 10.45 -5.63 -8.77
CA ASP A 160 11.30 -6.62 -8.12
C ASP A 160 10.62 -7.25 -6.90
N ILE A 161 10.05 -6.43 -6.01
CA ILE A 161 9.36 -6.94 -4.81
C ILE A 161 8.10 -7.71 -5.19
N ASN A 162 7.28 -7.18 -6.11
CA ASN A 162 6.07 -7.89 -6.56
C ASN A 162 6.40 -9.25 -7.20
N ILE A 163 7.44 -9.35 -8.01
CA ILE A 163 7.92 -10.62 -8.59
C ILE A 163 8.28 -11.62 -7.48
N ARG A 164 9.00 -11.19 -6.45
CA ARG A 164 9.48 -12.06 -5.37
C ARG A 164 8.37 -12.68 -4.51
N ILE A 165 7.19 -12.05 -4.48
CA ILE A 165 6.03 -12.51 -3.69
C ILE A 165 4.88 -13.04 -4.56
N ARG A 166 4.98 -12.95 -5.90
CA ARG A 166 3.86 -13.26 -6.81
C ARG A 166 3.26 -14.64 -6.59
N SER A 167 4.09 -15.66 -6.37
CA SER A 167 3.62 -17.04 -6.12
C SER A 167 2.81 -17.19 -4.84
N LEU A 168 3.00 -16.29 -3.87
CA LEU A 168 2.28 -16.30 -2.60
C LEU A 168 0.92 -15.62 -2.68
N VAL A 169 0.63 -14.86 -3.74
CA VAL A 169 -0.65 -14.16 -3.91
C VAL A 169 -1.42 -14.78 -5.06
N ASN A 170 -2.55 -15.38 -4.77
CA ASN A 170 -3.33 -16.16 -5.74
C ASN A 170 -4.82 -16.19 -5.38
N ASN A 171 -5.59 -17.07 -6.02
CA ASN A 171 -7.02 -17.26 -5.77
C ASN A 171 -7.86 -15.98 -5.92
N GLY A 172 -7.46 -15.09 -6.85
CA GLY A 172 -8.16 -13.83 -7.13
C GLY A 172 -7.73 -12.63 -6.28
N VAL A 173 -6.80 -12.79 -5.34
CA VAL A 173 -6.18 -11.65 -4.64
C VAL A 173 -5.20 -10.93 -5.59
N LEU A 174 -5.24 -9.61 -5.60
CA LEU A 174 -4.41 -8.77 -6.47
C LEU A 174 -3.13 -8.30 -5.79
N LEU A 175 -2.10 -8.03 -6.59
CA LEU A 175 -0.91 -7.26 -6.21
C LEU A 175 -0.97 -5.85 -6.82
N SER A 176 -0.54 -4.84 -6.05
CA SER A 176 -0.69 -3.44 -6.43
C SER A 176 0.48 -2.54 -6.03
N THR A 177 0.60 -1.38 -6.70
CA THR A 177 1.66 -0.38 -6.46
C THR A 177 1.51 0.40 -5.17
N SER A 178 0.29 0.50 -4.62
CA SER A 178 -0.07 1.19 -3.36
C SER A 178 -0.27 2.70 -3.40
N GLY A 179 -0.06 3.34 -4.55
CA GLY A 179 -0.16 4.79 -4.72
C GLY A 179 1.12 5.48 -4.25
N ASP A 180 1.61 6.42 -5.06
CA ASP A 180 2.77 7.26 -4.74
C ASP A 180 2.32 8.67 -4.35
N VAL A 181 3.26 9.52 -3.90
CA VAL A 181 2.97 10.90 -3.49
C VAL A 181 2.44 11.79 -4.62
N ASP A 182 2.62 11.37 -5.87
CA ASP A 182 2.14 12.07 -7.05
C ASP A 182 1.87 11.12 -8.25
N TYR A 183 1.15 11.65 -9.24
CA TYR A 183 0.84 10.91 -10.46
C TYR A 183 2.06 10.53 -11.29
N GLY A 184 3.15 11.31 -11.26
CA GLY A 184 4.34 11.03 -12.06
C GLY A 184 5.04 9.74 -11.60
N LEU A 185 5.13 9.52 -10.29
CA LEU A 185 5.66 8.29 -9.71
C LEU A 185 4.73 7.10 -9.98
N SER A 186 3.42 7.28 -9.81
CA SER A 186 2.47 6.16 -10.00
C SER A 186 2.26 5.78 -11.46
N LEU A 187 2.32 6.75 -12.39
CA LEU A 187 2.11 6.53 -13.82
C LEU A 187 3.37 6.08 -14.58
N ARG A 188 4.46 5.75 -13.88
CA ARG A 188 5.67 5.18 -14.47
C ARG A 188 5.36 3.95 -15.31
N LEU A 189 5.92 3.90 -16.50
CA LEU A 189 5.67 2.83 -17.46
C LEU A 189 6.11 1.46 -16.93
N GLU A 190 7.17 1.44 -16.12
CA GLU A 190 7.72 0.26 -15.45
C GLU A 190 6.68 -0.44 -14.57
N ASN A 191 5.80 0.32 -13.91
CA ASN A 191 4.72 -0.25 -13.11
C ASN A 191 3.71 -0.99 -13.99
N PHE A 192 3.35 -0.41 -15.15
CA PHE A 192 2.41 -1.02 -16.09
C PHE A 192 3.01 -2.21 -16.83
N GLN A 193 4.30 -2.18 -17.15
CA GLN A 193 5.00 -3.27 -17.85
C GLN A 193 5.26 -4.48 -16.94
N CYS A 194 5.28 -4.30 -15.62
CA CYS A 194 5.56 -5.37 -14.68
C CYS A 194 4.47 -6.45 -14.70
N SER A 195 4.80 -7.69 -15.08
CA SER A 195 3.85 -8.79 -15.14
C SER A 195 3.30 -9.23 -13.77
N ALA A 196 4.02 -8.94 -12.68
CA ALA A 196 3.62 -9.32 -11.33
C ALA A 196 2.57 -8.39 -10.69
N ILE A 197 2.37 -7.17 -11.25
CA ILE A 197 1.44 -6.16 -10.75
C ILE A 197 0.09 -6.29 -11.47
N ASP A 198 -1.01 -6.33 -10.73
CA ASP A 198 -2.36 -6.45 -11.30
C ASP A 198 -3.11 -5.11 -11.30
N LEU A 199 -2.86 -4.26 -10.30
CA LEU A 199 -3.58 -3.03 -10.01
C LEU A 199 -2.61 -1.86 -9.79
N ILE A 200 -2.77 -0.79 -10.56
CA ILE A 200 -2.07 0.47 -10.37
C ILE A 200 -2.91 1.34 -9.45
N SER A 201 -2.33 1.76 -8.33
CA SER A 201 -2.97 2.68 -7.39
C SER A 201 -2.41 4.09 -7.58
N LEU A 202 -3.26 5.10 -7.37
CA LEU A 202 -2.95 6.53 -7.53
C LEU A 202 -3.38 7.27 -6.26
N HIS A 203 -2.59 8.23 -5.80
CA HIS A 203 -3.04 9.24 -4.84
C HIS A 203 -3.17 10.59 -5.53
N ASP A 204 -4.06 11.43 -4.99
CA ASP A 204 -4.26 12.79 -5.43
C ASP A 204 -4.35 13.71 -4.22
N TYR A 205 -3.40 14.62 -4.12
CA TYR A 205 -3.34 15.67 -3.10
C TYR A 205 -3.36 17.07 -3.72
N THR A 206 -3.65 17.18 -5.01
CA THR A 206 -3.52 18.44 -5.76
C THR A 206 -4.68 19.40 -5.55
N MET A 207 -5.83 18.90 -5.09
CA MET A 207 -7.09 19.64 -4.99
C MET A 207 -7.57 20.26 -6.33
N ASP A 208 -7.01 19.85 -7.46
CA ASP A 208 -7.37 20.31 -8.81
C ASP A 208 -8.09 19.19 -9.57
N GLY A 209 -9.43 19.24 -9.56
CA GLY A 209 -10.27 18.22 -10.18
C GLY A 209 -10.07 18.05 -11.69
N ASP A 210 -9.67 19.09 -12.41
CA ASP A 210 -9.43 19.01 -13.85
C ASP A 210 -8.10 18.35 -14.16
N TYR A 211 -7.05 18.69 -13.39
CA TYR A 211 -5.79 17.99 -13.44
C TYR A 211 -5.94 16.50 -13.11
N SER A 212 -6.63 16.19 -12.02
CA SER A 212 -6.88 14.81 -11.57
C SER A 212 -7.66 14.02 -12.61
N ARG A 213 -8.68 14.63 -13.23
CA ARG A 213 -9.45 13.99 -14.32
C ARG A 213 -8.55 13.61 -15.49
N ARG A 214 -7.65 14.50 -15.94
CA ARG A 214 -6.71 14.20 -17.03
C ARG A 214 -5.77 13.05 -16.66
N LYS A 215 -5.27 13.04 -15.42
CA LYS A 215 -4.38 11.97 -14.92
C LYS A 215 -5.09 10.62 -14.76
N PHE A 216 -6.35 10.60 -14.34
CA PHE A 216 -7.14 9.37 -14.34
C PHE A 216 -7.41 8.85 -15.75
N GLN A 217 -7.68 9.72 -16.73
CA GLN A 217 -7.83 9.31 -18.13
C GLN A 217 -6.54 8.72 -18.70
N GLU A 218 -5.39 9.33 -18.38
CA GLU A 218 -4.07 8.80 -18.72
C GLU A 218 -3.84 7.41 -18.12
N ALA A 219 -4.15 7.24 -16.84
CA ALA A 219 -4.02 5.97 -16.13
C ALA A 219 -4.91 4.88 -16.73
N ILE A 220 -6.17 5.20 -17.06
CA ILE A 220 -7.10 4.26 -17.71
C ILE A 220 -6.56 3.81 -19.07
N ARG A 221 -6.02 4.74 -19.88
CA ARG A 221 -5.44 4.42 -21.18
C ARG A 221 -4.25 3.46 -21.04
N LEU A 222 -3.33 3.74 -20.11
CA LEU A 222 -2.19 2.88 -19.84
C LEU A 222 -2.64 1.52 -19.29
N ALA A 223 -3.60 1.48 -18.38
CA ALA A 223 -4.14 0.25 -17.82
C ALA A 223 -4.76 -0.64 -18.91
N GLN A 224 -5.50 -0.06 -19.86
CA GLN A 224 -6.03 -0.79 -21.02
C GLN A 224 -4.91 -1.35 -21.92
N GLN A 225 -3.89 -0.54 -22.18
CA GLN A 225 -2.76 -0.94 -23.03
C GLN A 225 -1.95 -2.11 -22.43
N TYR A 226 -1.78 -2.12 -21.11
CA TYR A 226 -0.95 -3.11 -20.39
C TYR A 226 -1.75 -4.16 -19.61
N ALA A 227 -3.05 -4.26 -19.87
CA ALA A 227 -3.97 -5.19 -19.22
C ALA A 227 -3.93 -5.12 -17.68
N LYS A 228 -3.89 -3.91 -17.13
CA LYS A 228 -3.92 -3.63 -15.69
C LYS A 228 -5.30 -3.13 -15.24
N ARG A 229 -5.52 -3.16 -13.93
CA ARG A 229 -6.59 -2.39 -13.26
C ARG A 229 -6.01 -1.06 -12.77
N VAL A 230 -6.87 -0.06 -12.64
CA VAL A 230 -6.60 1.22 -11.96
C VAL A 230 -7.79 1.57 -11.08
#